data_AF-X6CQT1-F1
#
_entry.id   AF-X6CQT1-F1
#
_cell.length_a   1.000
_cell.length_b   1.000
_cell.length_c   1.000
_cell.angle_alpha   90.00
_cell.angle_beta   90.00
_cell.angle_gamma   90.00
#
_symmetry.space_group_name_H-M   'P 1'
#
loop_
_entity.id
_entity.type
_entity.pdbx_description
1 polymer ?
#
loop_
_entity_poly.entity_id
_entity_poly.type
_entity_poly.pdbx_seq_one_letter_code
_entity_poly.pdbx_strand_id
1 'polypeptide(L)' 'MNLQIRDPRARELARRLAAKRNISMTEAVIEALESELKRESGQVSLAERLDAIAKGLKAKAGQGGRPVSKDEIDDMWGHP' A
#
# COMPACT_ATOMS: atom_id res chain seq x y z
N MET A 1 26.17 -9.88 7.40
CA MET A 1 26.10 -11.21 6.74
C MET A 1 26.43 -11.04 5.26
N ASN A 2 27.15 -11.99 4.64
CA ASN A 2 27.52 -11.93 3.23
C ASN A 2 26.43 -12.60 2.38
N LEU A 3 25.82 -11.87 1.44
CA LEU A 3 24.75 -12.37 0.60
C LEU A 3 25.33 -13.22 -0.55
N GLN A 4 25.27 -14.56 -0.44
CA GLN A 4 25.69 -15.45 -1.51
C GLN A 4 24.52 -15.81 -2.44
N ILE A 5 24.40 -15.10 -3.56
CA ILE A 5 23.46 -15.44 -4.62
C ILE A 5 24.08 -16.56 -5.49
N ARG A 6 23.58 -17.78 -5.33
CA ARG A 6 24.02 -18.97 -6.10
C ARG A 6 23.28 -19.14 -7.43
N ASP A 7 22.05 -18.62 -7.51
CA ASP A 7 21.26 -18.69 -8.72
C ASP A 7 21.74 -17.63 -9.75
N PRO A 8 22.10 -18.03 -10.98
CA PRO A 8 22.62 -17.11 -11.99
C PRO A 8 21.59 -16.07 -12.45
N ARG A 9 20.29 -16.38 -12.43
CA ARG A 9 19.23 -15.44 -12.82
C ARG A 9 19.05 -14.36 -11.76
N ALA A 10 19.04 -14.74 -10.47
CA ALA A 10 18.96 -13.80 -9.36
C ALA A 10 20.16 -12.84 -9.36
N ARG A 11 21.36 -13.35 -9.68
CA ARG A 11 22.57 -12.52 -9.79
C ARG A 11 22.48 -11.49 -10.92
N GLU A 12 21.95 -11.90 -12.07
CA GLU A 12 21.77 -10.98 -13.21
C GLU A 12 20.71 -9.91 -12.92
N LEU A 13 19.60 -10.28 -12.28
CA LEU A 13 18.57 -9.32 -11.85
C LEU A 13 19.13 -8.30 -10.85
N ALA A 14 19.86 -8.77 -9.84
CA ALA A 14 20.51 -7.90 -8.86
C ALA A 14 21.52 -6.95 -9.52
N ARG A 15 22.33 -7.45 -10.46
CA ARG A 15 23.28 -6.64 -11.22
C ARG A 15 22.59 -5.54 -12.03
N ARG A 16 21.52 -5.88 -12.77
CA ARG A 16 20.76 -4.92 -13.57
C ARG A 16 20.13 -3.84 -12.69
N LEU A 17 19.57 -4.22 -11.55
CA LEU A 17 18.95 -3.28 -10.63
C LEU A 17 19.99 -2.34 -10.00
N ALA A 18 21.13 -2.89 -9.58
CA ALA A 18 22.26 -2.13 -9.05
C ALA A 18 22.80 -1.12 -10.08
N ALA A 19 23.01 -1.55 -11.33
CA ALA A 19 23.46 -0.67 -12.41
C ALA A 19 22.45 0.44 -12.70
N LYS A 20 21.15 0.13 -12.70
CA LYS A 20 20.09 1.12 -12.94
C LYS A 20 19.99 2.18 -11.84
N ARG A 21 20.27 1.79 -10.59
CA ARG A 21 20.20 2.67 -9.41
C ARG A 21 21.54 3.29 -9.02
N ASN A 22 22.63 2.86 -9.65
CA ASN A 22 24.01 3.26 -9.32
C ASN A 22 24.39 3.01 -7.85
N ILE A 23 24.00 1.84 -7.33
CA ILE A 23 24.25 1.41 -5.94
C ILE A 23 24.93 0.03 -5.93
N SER A 24 25.38 -0.43 -4.77
CA SER A 24 25.98 -1.77 -4.66
C SER A 24 24.95 -2.88 -4.92
N MET A 25 25.42 -4.05 -5.35
CA MET A 25 24.55 -5.21 -5.61
C MET A 25 23.82 -5.68 -4.33
N THR A 26 24.46 -5.54 -3.17
CA THR A 26 23.86 -5.87 -1.88
C THR A 26 22.75 -4.88 -1.51
N GLU A 27 22.99 -3.57 -1.65
CA GLU A 27 21.97 -2.54 -1.40
C GLU A 27 20.78 -2.71 -2.34
N ALA A 28 21.02 -2.93 -3.63
CA ALA A 28 19.95 -3.14 -4.60
C ALA A 28 19.03 -4.31 -4.23
N VAL A 29 19.60 -5.40 -3.71
CA VAL A 29 18.81 -6.55 -3.27
C VAL A 29 18.03 -6.24 -2.01
N ILE A 30 18.65 -5.61 -1.01
CA ILE A 30 17.98 -5.22 0.23
C ILE A 30 16.80 -4.29 -0.09
N GLU A 31 17.01 -3.23 -0.84
CA GLU A 31 15.96 -2.28 -1.21
C GLU A 31 14.82 -2.96 -2.00
N ALA A 32 15.14 -3.89 -2.89
CA ALA A 32 14.14 -4.63 -3.66
C ALA A 32 13.26 -5.49 -2.74
N LEU A 33 13.87 -6.20 -1.80
CA LEU A 33 13.17 -7.04 -0.83
C LEU A 33 12.32 -6.20 0.12
N GLU A 34 12.87 -5.10 0.66
CA GLU A 34 12.12 -4.16 1.51
C GLU A 34 10.94 -3.54 0.76
N SER A 35 11.13 -3.16 -0.51
CA SER A 35 10.06 -2.62 -1.34
C SER A 35 8.95 -3.65 -1.58
N GLU A 36 9.30 -4.91 -1.79
CA GLU A 36 8.32 -5.97 -2.03
C GLU A 36 7.59 -6.38 -0.76
N LEU A 37 8.32 -6.52 0.36
CA LEU A 37 7.71 -6.72 1.67
C LEU A 37 6.80 -5.56 2.05
N LYS A 38 7.16 -4.31 1.69
CA LYS A 38 6.28 -3.14 1.88
C LYS A 38 5.05 -3.19 0.96
N ARG A 39 5.16 -3.69 -0.26
CA ARG A 39 4.01 -3.89 -1.15
C ARG A 39 3.08 -4.97 -0.62
N GLU A 40 3.64 -6.06 -0.12
CA GLU A 40 2.91 -7.20 0.43
C GLU A 40 2.25 -6.84 1.76
N SER A 41 2.99 -6.25 2.71
CA SER A 41 2.42 -5.71 3.96
C SER A 41 1.51 -4.49 3.74
N GLY A 42 1.72 -3.77 2.64
CA GLY A 42 0.89 -2.68 2.17
C GLY A 42 -0.38 -3.11 1.43
N GLN A 43 -0.63 -4.42 1.26
CA GLN A 43 -1.97 -4.93 0.95
C GLN A 43 -2.86 -4.78 2.19
N VAL A 44 -3.12 -3.52 2.56
CA VAL A 44 -4.17 -3.15 3.48
C VAL A 44 -5.46 -3.75 2.92
N SER A 45 -6.10 -4.59 3.71
CA SER A 45 -7.31 -5.28 3.29
C SER A 45 -8.35 -4.26 2.81
N LEU A 46 -9.26 -4.66 1.93
CA LEU A 46 -10.34 -3.77 1.49
C LEU A 46 -11.09 -3.20 2.71
N ALA A 47 -11.30 -4.01 3.74
CA ALA A 47 -11.92 -3.59 5.00
C ALA A 47 -11.15 -2.45 5.68
N GLU A 48 -9.85 -2.58 5.85
CA GLU A 48 -9.02 -1.53 6.48
C GLU A 48 -8.91 -0.26 5.61
N ARG A 49 -8.90 -0.41 4.28
CA ARG A 49 -8.97 0.74 3.35
C ARG A 49 -10.28 1.49 3.47
N LEU A 50 -11.40 0.76 3.57
CA LEU A 50 -12.73 1.35 3.77
C LEU A 50 -12.86 2.01 5.14
N ASP A 51 -12.31 1.39 6.19
CA ASP A 51 -12.30 1.95 7.54
C ASP A 51 -11.51 3.27 7.60
N ALA A 52 -10.35 3.34 6.94
CA ALA A 52 -9.57 4.58 6.83
C ALA A 52 -10.35 5.71 6.13
N ILE A 53 -11.06 5.39 5.05
CA ILE A 53 -11.93 6.35 4.35
C ILE A 53 -13.08 6.79 5.24
N ALA A 54 -13.77 5.85 5.91
CA ALA A 54 -14.87 6.15 6.82
C ALA A 54 -14.44 7.07 7.97
N LYS A 55 -13.27 6.80 8.57
CA LYS A 55 -12.66 7.66 9.61
C LYS A 55 -12.35 9.06 9.07
N GLY A 56 -11.81 9.16 7.86
CA GLY A 56 -11.55 10.45 7.20
C GLY A 56 -12.81 11.26 6.92
N LEU A 57 -13.87 10.62 6.44
CA LEU A 57 -15.18 11.25 6.22
C LEU A 57 -15.82 11.70 7.54
N LYS A 58 -15.74 10.86 8.59
CA LYS A 58 -16.23 11.21 9.92
C LYS A 58 -15.49 12.41 10.51
N ALA A 59 -14.16 12.49 10.35
CA ALA A 59 -13.37 13.63 10.79
C ALA A 59 -13.77 14.93 10.07
N LYS A 60 -14.11 14.86 8.77
CA LYS A 60 -14.58 16.01 7.98
C LYS A 60 -15.97 16.52 8.42
N ALA A 61 -16.80 15.68 9.03
CA ALA A 61 -18.11 16.09 9.53
C ALA A 61 -18.03 17.11 10.68
N GLY A 62 -16.91 17.14 11.42
CA GLY A 62 -16.66 18.12 12.48
C GLY A 62 -17.74 18.16 13.55
N GLN A 63 -17.99 19.33 14.15
CA GLN A 63 -19.02 19.53 15.19
C GLN A 63 -20.47 19.44 14.66
N GLY A 64 -20.67 19.48 13.33
CA GLY A 64 -21.98 19.38 12.69
C GLY A 64 -22.33 17.98 12.18
N GLY A 65 -21.51 16.97 12.50
CA GLY A 65 -21.74 15.60 12.09
C GLY A 65 -23.00 15.04 12.73
N ARG A 66 -24.00 14.74 11.91
CA ARG A 66 -25.24 14.07 12.33
C ARG A 66 -25.35 12.68 11.72
N PRO A 67 -26.00 11.73 12.40
CA PRO A 67 -26.42 10.50 11.74
C PRO A 67 -27.39 10.84 10.60
N VAL A 68 -27.19 10.19 9.46
CA VAL A 68 -28.09 10.23 8.30
C VAL A 68 -28.89 8.93 8.33
N SER A 69 -30.21 9.02 8.29
CA SER A 69 -31.06 7.84 8.29
C SER A 69 -30.98 7.09 6.96
N LYS A 70 -31.42 5.84 6.95
CA LYS A 70 -31.50 5.05 5.71
C LYS A 70 -32.40 5.75 4.69
N ASP A 71 -33.55 6.25 5.12
CA ASP A 71 -34.52 6.93 4.25
C ASP A 71 -33.90 8.20 3.62
N GLU A 72 -33.13 8.98 4.39
CA GLU A 72 -32.42 10.14 3.85
C GLU A 72 -31.32 9.75 2.84
N ILE A 73 -30.64 8.61 3.06
CA ILE A 73 -29.67 8.09 2.10
C ILE A 73 -30.42 7.65 0.83
N ASP A 74 -31.48 6.88 0.95
CA ASP A 74 -32.23 6.35 -0.18
C ASP A 74 -32.79 7.51 -1.06
N ASP A 75 -33.32 8.58 -0.43
CA ASP A 75 -33.74 9.83 -1.08
C ASP A 75 -32.58 10.55 -1.81
N MET A 76 -31.40 10.67 -1.18
CA MET A 76 -30.22 11.32 -1.78
C MET A 76 -29.72 10.59 -3.04
N TRP A 77 -29.94 9.28 -3.12
CA TRP A 77 -29.49 8.44 -4.23
C TRP A 77 -30.60 8.18 -5.26
N GLY A 78 -31.77 8.80 -5.10
CA GLY A 78 -32.88 8.71 -6.05
C GLY A 78 -33.57 7.33 -6.03
N HIS A 79 -33.44 6.60 -4.93
CA HIS A 79 -34.13 5.35 -4.68
C HIS A 79 -35.23 5.61 -3.64
N PRO A 80 -36.46 5.96 -4.02
CA PRO A 80 -37.58 6.01 -3.07
C PRO A 80 -37.95 4.60 -2.56
#